data_AF-A0A7C5NW14-F1
#
_entry.id   AF-A0A7C5NW14-F1
#
_cell.length_a   1.000
_cell.length_b   1.000
_cell.length_c   1.000
_cell.angle_alpha   90.00
_cell.angle_beta   90.00
_cell.angle_gamma   90.00
#
_symmetry.space_group_name_H-M   'P 1'
#
loop_
_entity.id
_entity.type
_entity.pdbx_description
1 polymer ?
#
loop_
_entity_poly.entity_id
_entity_poly.type
_entity_poly.pdbx_seq_one_letter_code
_entity_poly.pdbx_strand_id
1 'polypeptide(L)'
;MSESIVKQYWRGIPREEINWHPTVDQELCIGCGICVLNCGRNVYRFDYEKSVAVVAQPLNCLVGCTTCQNTCPQHAVSFPPLSYIHKIIKKNKIVQRSREELQANKEKYEAKKYDVPPRRKPNFERGVY
;
A
#
# COMPACT_ATOMS: atom_id res chain seq x y z
N MET A 1 -27.02 -5.52 17.59
CA MET A 1 -26.04 -6.42 16.95
C MET A 1 -24.66 -5.83 17.15
N SER A 2 -23.90 -6.32 18.13
CA SER A 2 -22.51 -5.91 18.34
C SER A 2 -21.67 -6.54 17.23
N GLU A 3 -21.39 -5.79 16.17
CA GLU A 3 -20.33 -6.17 15.22
C GLU A 3 -19.02 -6.27 16.01
N SER A 4 -18.46 -7.47 16.04
CA SER A 4 -17.14 -7.73 16.57
C SER A 4 -16.15 -6.87 15.77
N ILE A 5 -15.57 -5.86 16.42
CA ILE A 5 -14.49 -5.07 15.81
C ILE A 5 -13.31 -6.02 15.57
N VAL A 6 -13.16 -6.46 14.32
CA VAL A 6 -12.02 -7.29 13.91
C VAL A 6 -10.78 -6.40 13.97
N LYS A 7 -10.02 -6.53 15.06
CA LYS A 7 -8.75 -5.81 15.24
C LYS A 7 -7.77 -6.25 14.17
N GLN A 8 -7.39 -5.32 13.29
CA GLN A 8 -6.41 -5.55 12.25
C GLN A 8 -5.01 -5.25 12.79
N TYR A 9 -4.01 -6.00 12.34
CA TYR A 9 -2.62 -5.80 12.75
C TYR A 9 -1.68 -5.75 11.55
N TRP A 10 -0.67 -4.89 11.63
CA TRP A 10 0.45 -4.87 10.70
C TRP A 10 1.75 -5.18 11.43
N ARG A 11 2.37 -6.32 11.15
CA ARG A 11 3.61 -6.79 11.81
C ARG A 11 3.51 -6.79 13.35
N GLY A 12 2.33 -7.10 13.88
CA GLY A 12 2.01 -7.14 15.31
C GLY A 12 1.64 -5.78 15.92
N ILE A 13 1.52 -4.73 15.13
CA ILE A 13 1.09 -3.40 15.58
C ILE A 13 -0.40 -3.22 15.25
N PRO A 14 -1.26 -2.81 16.20
CA PRO A 14 -2.67 -2.50 15.92
C PRO A 14 -2.79 -1.48 14.78
N ARG A 15 -3.73 -1.72 13.86
CA ARG A 15 -3.87 -0.91 12.66
C ARG A 15 -4.28 0.53 12.97
N GLU A 16 -5.02 0.72 14.05
CA GLU A 16 -5.52 1.99 14.58
C GLU A 16 -4.38 2.90 15.06
N GLU A 17 -3.21 2.35 15.41
CA GLU A 17 -2.03 3.13 15.83
C GLU A 17 -1.21 3.68 14.65
N ILE A 18 -1.54 3.26 13.41
CA ILE A 18 -0.80 3.62 12.20
C ILE A 18 -1.66 4.54 11.34
N ASN A 19 -1.32 5.82 11.30
CA ASN A 19 -1.97 6.77 10.41
C ASN A 19 -1.40 6.67 8.99
N TRP A 20 -1.77 5.61 8.26
CA TRP A 20 -1.41 5.41 6.86
C TRP A 20 -2.65 5.07 6.03
N HIS A 21 -3.19 6.02 5.31
CA HIS A 21 -4.30 5.78 4.38
C HIS A 21 -4.28 6.89 3.32
N PRO A 22 -4.96 6.69 2.18
CA PRO A 22 -5.08 7.73 1.19
C PRO A 22 -5.98 8.87 1.69
N THR A 23 -5.76 10.06 1.13
CA THR A 23 -6.70 11.17 1.08
C THR A 23 -7.00 11.46 -0.38
N VAL A 24 -8.25 11.79 -0.70
CA VAL A 24 -8.68 12.19 -2.05
C VAL A 24 -8.98 13.68 -2.04
N ASP A 25 -8.30 14.44 -2.88
CA ASP A 25 -8.63 15.80 -3.23
C ASP A 25 -9.82 15.79 -4.20
N GLN A 26 -10.96 16.31 -3.76
CA GLN A 26 -12.19 16.29 -4.55
C GLN A 26 -12.19 17.31 -5.69
N GLU A 27 -11.36 18.36 -5.62
CA GLU A 27 -11.28 19.36 -6.69
C GLU A 27 -10.46 18.84 -7.89
N LEU A 28 -9.50 17.95 -7.63
CA LEU A 28 -8.71 17.28 -8.67
C LEU A 28 -9.33 15.97 -9.15
N CYS A 29 -10.30 15.42 -8.42
CA CYS A 29 -10.87 14.11 -8.72
C CYS A 29 -11.84 14.19 -9.91
N ILE A 30 -11.45 13.62 -11.05
CA ILE A 30 -12.30 13.55 -12.26
C ILE A 30 -13.27 12.34 -12.27
N GLY A 31 -13.48 11.66 -11.14
CA GLY A 31 -14.43 10.55 -11.07
C GLY A 31 -14.06 9.27 -11.83
N CYS A 32 -12.81 9.09 -12.29
CA CYS A 32 -12.43 7.96 -13.16
C CYS A 32 -12.57 6.55 -12.54
N GLY A 33 -12.74 6.42 -11.23
CA GLY A 33 -12.97 5.14 -10.56
C GLY A 33 -11.77 4.18 -10.49
N ILE A 34 -10.60 4.49 -11.07
CA ILE A 34 -9.41 3.61 -11.07
C ILE A 34 -9.02 3.18 -9.64
N CYS A 35 -9.02 4.12 -8.70
CA CYS A 35 -8.71 3.84 -7.29
C CYS A 35 -9.75 2.94 -6.62
N VAL A 36 -11.02 3.04 -7.02
CA VAL A 36 -12.13 2.21 -6.51
C VAL A 36 -11.98 0.78 -7.01
N LEU A 37 -11.72 0.58 -8.30
CA LEU A 37 -11.67 -0.75 -8.93
C LEU A 37 -10.34 -1.48 -8.69
N ASN A 38 -9.21 -0.77 -8.68
CA ASN A 38 -7.90 -1.41 -8.52
C ASN A 38 -7.53 -1.69 -7.05
N CYS A 39 -8.20 -1.04 -6.09
CA CYS A 39 -7.93 -1.30 -4.68
C CYS A 39 -8.60 -2.60 -4.21
N GLY A 40 -7.90 -3.73 -4.32
CA GLY A 40 -8.36 -5.04 -3.83
C GLY A 40 -8.57 -5.15 -2.31
N ARG A 41 -8.47 -4.05 -1.57
CA ARG A 41 -8.71 -3.98 -0.11
C ARG A 41 -9.96 -3.17 0.24
N ASN A 42 -10.77 -2.79 -0.75
CA ASN A 42 -12.06 -2.13 -0.56
C ASN A 42 -11.97 -0.80 0.24
N VAL A 43 -10.85 -0.08 0.12
CA VAL A 43 -10.58 1.19 0.83
C VAL A 43 -11.53 2.29 0.37
N TYR A 44 -11.89 2.29 -0.91
CA TYR A 44 -12.68 3.34 -1.53
C TYR A 44 -14.13 2.93 -1.76
N ARG A 45 -15.01 3.92 -1.85
CA ARG A 45 -16.32 3.84 -2.50
C ARG A 45 -16.44 4.98 -3.52
N PHE A 46 -17.47 4.92 -4.35
CA PHE A 46 -17.76 5.97 -5.31
C PHE A 46 -19.02 6.71 -4.87
N ASP A 47 -18.93 8.03 -4.79
CA ASP A 47 -20.08 8.91 -4.60
C ASP A 47 -20.61 9.26 -5.99
N TYR A 48 -21.75 8.66 -6.37
CA TYR A 48 -22.36 8.86 -7.68
C TYR A 48 -23.02 10.23 -7.84
N GLU A 49 -23.44 10.87 -6.75
CA GLU A 49 -24.06 12.20 -6.82
C GLU A 49 -22.99 13.26 -7.12
N LYS A 50 -21.84 13.15 -6.45
CA LYS A 50 -20.70 14.05 -6.66
C LYS A 50 -19.76 13.59 -7.77
N SER A 51 -19.94 12.39 -8.29
CA SER A 51 -19.06 11.75 -9.28
C SER A 51 -17.57 11.71 -8.85
N VAL A 52 -17.31 11.44 -7.57
CA VAL A 52 -15.93 11.37 -7.01
C VAL A 52 -15.70 10.11 -6.20
N ALA A 53 -14.43 9.71 -6.08
CA ALA A 53 -14.04 8.63 -5.17
C ALA A 53 -13.94 9.14 -3.73
N VAL A 54 -14.40 8.32 -2.78
CA VAL A 54 -14.35 8.61 -1.34
C VAL A 54 -13.65 7.49 -0.59
N VAL A 55 -12.90 7.83 0.47
CA VAL A 55 -12.22 6.85 1.33
C VAL A 55 -13.21 6.36 2.37
N ALA A 56 -13.73 5.14 2.20
CA ALA A 56 -14.76 4.56 3.07
C ALA A 56 -14.19 3.66 4.16
N GLN A 57 -13.08 2.97 3.89
CA GLN A 57 -12.45 2.00 4.80
C GLN A 57 -10.95 2.28 4.92
N PRO A 58 -10.52 3.37 5.59
CA PRO A 58 -9.12 3.78 5.64
C PRO A 58 -8.21 2.73 6.30
N LEU A 59 -8.69 2.03 7.33
CA LEU A 59 -7.91 1.03 8.06
C LEU A 59 -7.60 -0.21 7.21
N ASN A 60 -8.40 -0.51 6.19
CA ASN A 60 -8.12 -1.61 5.27
C ASN A 60 -6.92 -1.33 4.35
N CYS A 61 -6.46 -0.06 4.25
CA CYS A 61 -5.31 0.29 3.43
C CYS A 61 -4.05 -0.42 3.94
N LEU A 62 -3.34 -1.10 3.02
CA LEU A 62 -2.10 -1.78 3.34
C LEU A 62 -1.01 -0.74 3.66
N VAL A 63 -0.45 -0.84 4.87
CA VAL A 63 0.61 0.05 5.34
C VAL A 63 1.80 0.02 4.38
N GLY A 64 2.16 1.18 3.85
CA GLY A 64 3.24 1.37 2.87
C GLY A 64 2.85 1.23 1.40
N CYS A 65 1.62 0.81 1.08
CA CYS A 65 1.12 0.79 -0.29
C CYS A 65 0.77 2.21 -0.76
N THR A 66 1.21 2.59 -1.96
CA THR A 66 0.92 3.89 -2.61
C THR A 66 0.43 3.75 -4.06
N THR A 67 0.04 2.55 -4.50
CA THR A 67 -0.31 2.28 -5.90
C THR A 67 -1.37 3.23 -6.43
N CYS A 68 -2.45 3.47 -5.68
CA CYS A 68 -3.54 4.35 -6.11
C CYS A 68 -3.13 5.83 -6.26
N GLN A 69 -2.12 6.30 -5.51
CA GLN A 69 -1.51 7.62 -5.72
C GLN A 69 -0.73 7.65 -7.03
N ASN A 70 0.09 6.63 -7.30
CA ASN A 70 0.91 6.56 -8.50
C ASN A 70 0.09 6.37 -9.78
N THR A 71 -1.07 5.70 -9.70
CA THR A 71 -1.93 5.44 -10.86
C THR A 71 -3.02 6.50 -11.05
N CYS A 72 -3.11 7.50 -10.17
CA CYS A 72 -4.11 8.56 -10.33
C CYS A 72 -3.66 9.52 -11.43
N PRO A 73 -4.39 9.63 -12.56
CA PRO A 73 -3.97 10.47 -13.68
C PRO A 73 -4.06 11.98 -13.39
N GLN A 74 -4.72 12.37 -12.30
CA GLN A 74 -4.85 13.77 -11.87
C GLN A 74 -4.09 14.08 -10.58
N HIS A 75 -3.33 13.11 -10.06
CA HIS A 75 -2.62 13.24 -8.78
C HIS A 75 -3.51 13.64 -7.59
N ALA A 76 -4.81 13.34 -7.67
CA ALA A 76 -5.81 13.67 -6.65
C ALA A 76 -5.70 12.80 -5.38
N VAL A 77 -4.82 11.80 -5.34
CA VAL A 77 -4.65 10.90 -4.19
C VAL A 77 -3.31 11.15 -3.52
N SER A 78 -3.33 11.40 -2.21
CA SER A 78 -2.11 11.63 -1.41
C SER A 78 -2.00 10.69 -0.23
N PHE A 79 -0.77 10.42 0.22
CA PHE A 79 -0.47 9.66 1.42
C PHE A 79 0.44 10.46 2.37
N PRO A 80 0.52 10.06 3.66
CA PRO A 80 1.58 10.50 4.54
C PRO A 80 2.98 10.23 3.94
N PRO A 81 4.01 10.99 4.32
CA PRO A 81 5.35 10.78 3.78
C PRO A 81 5.90 9.40 4.19
N LEU A 82 6.64 8.73 3.30
CA LEU A 82 7.23 7.41 3.57
C LEU A 82 8.14 7.38 4.82
N SER A 83 8.74 8.53 5.16
CA SER A 83 9.52 8.70 6.39
C SER A 83 8.73 8.37 7.66
N TYR A 84 7.41 8.56 7.65
CA TYR A 84 6.51 8.16 8.73
C TYR A 84 6.57 6.65 8.97
N ILE A 85 6.42 5.84 7.91
CA ILE A 85 6.50 4.38 8.00
C ILE A 85 7.90 3.92 8.39
N HIS A 86 8.96 4.54 7.85
CA HIS A 86 10.33 4.21 8.24
C HIS A 86 10.59 4.42 9.74
N LYS A 87 10.01 5.47 10.34
CA LYS A 87 10.08 5.68 11.80
C LYS A 87 9.40 4.56 12.57
N ILE A 88 8.22 4.10 12.14
CA ILE A 88 7.51 2.97 12.76
C ILE A 88 8.31 1.67 12.64
N ILE A 89 8.86 1.40 11.45
CA ILE A 89 9.72 0.23 11.17
C ILE A 89 10.91 0.21 12.12
N LYS A 90 11.59 1.35 12.28
CA LYS A 90 12.74 1.50 13.17
C LYS A 90 12.34 1.33 14.64
N LYS A 91 11.31 2.06 15.09
CA LYS A 91 10.83 2.05 16.49
C LYS A 91 10.46 0.65 16.96
N ASN A 92 9.79 -0.13 16.10
CA ASN A 92 9.27 -1.46 16.44
C ASN A 92 10.21 -2.61 16.02
N LYS A 93 11.47 -2.31 15.69
CA LYS A 93 12.51 -3.27 15.28
C LYS A 93 12.02 -4.25 14.20
N ILE A 94 11.20 -3.78 13.26
CA ILE A 94 10.54 -4.65 12.27
C ILE A 94 11.57 -5.31 11.37
N VAL A 95 12.61 -4.58 10.96
CA VAL A 95 13.69 -5.14 10.11
C VAL A 95 14.39 -6.31 10.79
N GLN A 96 14.70 -6.18 12.09
CA GLN A 96 15.34 -7.26 12.86
C GLN A 96 14.42 -8.49 12.91
N ARG A 97 13.17 -8.31 13.34
CA ARG A 97 12.18 -9.40 13.42
C ARG A 97 11.95 -10.07 12.06
N SER A 98 11.88 -9.30 10.98
CA SER A 98 11.73 -9.85 9.63
C SER A 98 12.93 -10.69 9.19
N ARG A 99 14.16 -10.32 9.56
CA ARG A 99 15.35 -11.14 9.29
C ARG A 99 15.33 -12.44 10.07
N GLU A 100 14.99 -12.38 11.36
CA GLU A 100 14.84 -13.55 12.23
C GLU A 100 13.75 -14.50 11.69
N GLU A 101 12.59 -13.97 11.30
CA GLU A 101 11.48 -14.75 10.72
C GLU A 101 11.88 -15.42 9.39
N LEU A 102 12.58 -14.72 8.50
CA LEU A 102 13.08 -15.29 7.25
C LEU A 102 14.07 -16.43 7.49
N GLN A 103 15.00 -16.26 8.44
CA GLN A 103 15.97 -17.29 8.78
C GLN A 103 15.31 -18.51 9.42
N ALA A 104 14.35 -18.30 10.33
CA ALA A 104 13.60 -19.37 10.96
C ALA A 104 12.73 -20.17 9.97
N ASN A 105 12.32 -19.54 8.87
CA ASN A 105 11.49 -20.15 7.83
C ASN A 105 12.25 -20.32 6.50
N LYS A 106 13.57 -20.55 6.55
CA LYS A 106 14.44 -20.56 5.37
C LYS A 106 13.92 -21.49 4.27
N GLU A 107 13.55 -22.73 4.60
CA GLU A 107 13.09 -23.71 3.60
C GLU A 107 11.86 -23.25 2.81
N LYS A 108 10.96 -22.48 3.44
CA LYS A 108 9.75 -21.94 2.83
C LYS A 108 10.06 -20.80 1.84
N TYR A 109 11.04 -19.96 2.17
CA TYR A 109 11.33 -18.73 1.43
C TYR A 109 12.60 -18.81 0.57
N GLU A 110 13.35 -19.91 0.63
CA GLU A 110 14.53 -20.16 -0.19
C GLU A 110 14.13 -20.31 -1.67
N ALA A 111 14.78 -19.54 -2.54
CA ALA A 111 14.51 -19.55 -3.97
C ALA A 111 15.10 -20.82 -4.64
N LYS A 112 14.50 -21.99 -4.39
CA LYS A 112 15.03 -23.29 -4.88
C LYS A 112 14.71 -23.60 -6.36
N LYS A 113 13.86 -22.84 -7.05
CA LYS A 113 13.44 -23.22 -8.43
C LYS A 113 12.83 -22.11 -9.32
N TYR A 114 12.87 -20.85 -8.92
CA TYR A 114 12.49 -19.77 -9.84
C TYR A 114 13.77 -19.34 -10.55
N ASP A 115 13.89 -19.63 -11.85
CA ASP A 115 14.91 -19.04 -12.73
C ASP A 115 14.82 -17.52 -12.59
N VAL A 116 15.59 -16.93 -11.68
CA VAL A 116 15.75 -15.48 -11.61
C VAL A 116 16.32 -15.12 -12.97
N PRO A 117 15.55 -14.46 -13.87
CA PRO A 117 16.08 -14.12 -15.16
C PRO A 117 17.35 -13.31 -14.91
N PRO A 118 18.46 -13.63 -15.61
CA PRO A 118 19.72 -12.93 -15.39
C PRO A 118 19.44 -11.43 -15.48
N ARG A 119 19.95 -10.65 -14.50
CA ARG A 119 19.78 -9.19 -14.50
C ARG A 119 20.19 -8.68 -15.88
N ARG A 120 19.23 -8.26 -16.69
CA ARG A 120 19.53 -7.60 -17.96
C ARG A 120 20.27 -6.32 -17.60
N LYS A 121 21.52 -6.18 -18.05
CA LYS A 121 22.23 -4.90 -17.93
C LYS A 121 21.35 -3.83 -18.62
N PRO A 122 21.13 -2.66 -17.99
CA PRO A 122 20.34 -1.61 -18.63
C PRO A 122 21.01 -1.29 -19.98
N ASN A 123 20.25 -1.43 -21.07
CA ASN A 123 20.72 -0.94 -22.36
C ASN A 123 20.35 0.55 -22.42
N PHE A 124 21.35 1.40 -22.16
CA PHE A 124 21.21 2.86 -22.19
C PHE A 124 21.07 3.44 -23.62
N GLU A 125 21.05 2.60 -24.66
CA GLU A 125 20.95 3.05 -26.06
C GLU A 125 19.50 3.28 -26.54
N ARG A 126 18.49 2.99 -25.71
CA ARG A 126 17.09 3.36 -26.02
C ARG A 126 16.67 4.57 -25.21
N GLY A 127 17.14 5.74 -25.65
CA GLY A 127 16.45 6.99 -25.38
C GLY A 127 15.12 6.99 -26.12
N VAL A 128 14.03 6.78 -25.39
CA VAL A 128 12.69 7.24 -25.77
C VAL A 128 11.93 7.48 -24.48
N TYR A 129 11.97 8.74 -24.00
CA TYR A 129 10.86 9.61 -23.62
C TYR A 129 11.45 10.98 -23.30
#